data_AF-A0A2T0SS67-F1
#
_entry.id   AF-A0A2T0SS67-F1
#
_cell.length_a   1.000
_cell.length_b   1.000
_cell.length_c   1.000
_cell.angle_alpha   90.00
_cell.angle_beta   90.00
_cell.angle_gamma   90.00
#
_symmetry.space_group_name_H-M   'P 1'
#
loop_
_entity.id
_entity.type
_entity.pdbx_description
1 polymer ?
#
loop_
_entity_poly.entity_id
_entity_poly.type
_entity_poly.pdbx_seq_one_letter_code
_entity_poly.pdbx_strand_id
1 'polypeptide(L)'
;MLSGFEAAVVKQVAPAVRLIPRGLAWVKRVSGGDHSAIQAAKPVHHTTQGRFWLFVAVAPTRAPKQLQRGDFGSWAKRLASLVLPEPFELDYFDGDLARFLVPALDTPSLAMHILDVHRSGLVDLRWGLDMPVVDGAAELPLAEVMTVLHRVLDVARQDAFRALCKKRWAGSRRRLDWRVGLAPHVSDQGGQVPWSKIVFPGREPEFRAANRWTPCPPEGYGAERLRSVRPNVKPQAVIEPVLRDLLAVAGYLGVDDCVSDVLAMPPSAPPAAALPGSGDSHSELGK
;
A
#
# COMPACT_ATOMS: atom_id res chain seq x y z
N MET A 1 4.57 15.23 67.07
CA MET A 1 5.25 13.91 67.19
C MET A 1 4.47 12.92 66.34
N LEU A 2 4.82 12.80 65.06
CA LEU A 2 4.32 11.73 64.19
C LEU A 2 5.17 10.50 64.45
N SER A 3 4.52 9.37 64.74
CA SER A 3 5.16 8.16 65.23
C SER A 3 6.12 7.59 64.17
N GLY A 4 7.25 7.03 64.60
CA GLY A 4 8.30 6.50 63.72
C GLY A 4 7.85 5.39 62.75
N PHE A 5 6.61 4.92 62.85
CA PHE A 5 6.01 3.93 61.96
C PHE A 5 5.62 4.51 60.58
N GLU A 6 5.15 5.76 60.51
CA GLU A 6 4.77 6.37 59.22
C GLU A 6 5.99 6.70 58.34
N ALA A 7 7.11 7.08 58.96
CA ALA A 7 8.35 7.36 58.25
C ALA A 7 8.99 6.10 57.63
N ALA A 8 8.78 4.93 58.24
CA ALA A 8 9.33 3.66 57.75
C ALA A 8 8.57 3.11 56.53
N VAL A 9 7.24 3.25 56.51
CA VAL A 9 6.39 2.81 55.38
C VAL A 9 6.63 3.66 54.14
N VAL A 10 6.75 4.99 54.28
CA VAL A 10 7.03 5.89 53.13
C VAL A 10 8.39 5.61 52.50
N LYS A 11 9.40 5.18 53.29
CA LYS A 11 10.74 4.87 52.79
C LYS A 11 10.81 3.55 52.01
N GLN A 12 9.96 2.58 52.32
CA GLN A 12 9.88 1.31 51.59
C GLN A 12 9.01 1.38 50.32
N VAL A 13 8.04 2.29 50.26
CA VAL A 13 7.15 2.44 49.09
C VAL A 13 7.73 3.38 48.02
N ALA A 14 8.59 4.34 48.40
CA ALA A 14 9.24 5.27 47.48
C ALA A 14 9.98 4.65 46.27
N PRO A 15 10.75 3.55 46.40
CA PRO A 15 11.40 2.93 45.23
C PRO A 15 10.40 2.24 44.29
N ALA A 16 9.29 1.68 44.80
CA ALA A 16 8.26 1.05 43.98
C ALA A 16 7.50 2.08 43.13
N VAL A 17 7.18 3.25 43.70
CA VAL A 17 6.48 4.34 42.99
C VAL A 17 7.33 4.95 41.86
N ARG A 18 8.68 4.89 41.94
CA ARG A 18 9.57 5.34 40.85
C ARG A 18 9.70 4.36 39.69
N LEU A 19 9.32 3.09 39.87
CA LEU A 19 9.36 2.07 38.81
C LEU A 19 8.06 2.00 37.99
N ILE A 20 6.93 2.44 38.57
CA ILE A 20 5.62 2.48 37.90
C ILE A 20 5.63 3.33 36.61
N PRO A 21 6.23 4.54 36.56
CA PRO A 21 6.25 5.36 35.34
C PRO A 21 7.09 4.73 34.23
N ARG A 22 8.20 4.07 34.58
CA ARG A 22 9.07 3.37 33.63
C ARG A 22 8.40 2.11 33.07
N GLY A 23 7.69 1.38 33.93
CA GLY A 23 6.84 0.25 33.53
C GLY A 23 5.73 0.68 32.58
N LEU A 24 4.99 1.74 32.91
CA LEU A 24 3.92 2.27 32.07
C LEU A 24 4.43 2.86 30.74
N ALA A 25 5.56 3.58 30.74
CA ALA A 25 6.16 4.09 29.52
C ALA A 25 6.70 2.96 28.63
N TRP A 26 7.27 1.90 29.22
CA TRP A 26 7.67 0.70 28.49
C TRP A 26 6.44 -0.05 27.96
N VAL A 27 5.38 -0.22 28.75
CA VAL A 27 4.12 -0.81 28.29
C VAL A 27 3.50 0.02 27.17
N LYS A 28 3.47 1.35 27.27
CA LYS A 28 2.94 2.25 26.23
C LYS A 28 3.78 2.22 24.95
N ARG A 29 5.11 2.09 25.07
CA ARG A 29 6.05 1.93 23.93
C ARG A 29 6.03 0.52 23.35
N VAL A 30 5.71 -0.49 24.17
CA VAL A 30 5.50 -1.88 23.73
C VAL A 30 4.07 -2.06 23.19
N SER A 31 3.10 -1.24 23.58
CA SER A 31 1.72 -1.33 23.10
C SER A 31 1.48 -0.48 21.85
N GLY A 32 2.09 0.71 21.76
CA GLY A 32 2.16 1.49 20.53
C GLY A 32 3.10 0.80 19.56
N GLY A 33 2.63 0.45 18.36
CA GLY A 33 3.49 -0.07 17.31
C GLY A 33 4.63 0.89 16.99
N ASP A 34 5.76 0.36 16.57
CA ASP A 34 6.83 1.16 15.97
C ASP A 34 6.55 1.23 14.47
N HIS A 35 5.67 2.17 14.11
CA HIS A 35 5.17 2.39 12.74
C HIS A 35 6.21 3.09 11.85
N SER A 36 7.46 3.24 12.28
CA SER A 36 8.50 3.95 11.51
C SER A 36 8.79 3.32 10.15
N ALA A 37 8.61 1.99 10.03
CA ALA A 37 8.86 1.29 8.77
C ALA A 37 7.92 1.74 7.65
N ILE A 38 6.63 1.96 7.93
CA ILE A 38 5.67 2.41 6.92
C ILE A 38 5.82 3.90 6.60
N GLN A 39 6.42 4.70 7.50
CA GLN A 39 6.70 6.12 7.25
C GLN A 39 7.75 6.34 6.17
N ALA A 40 8.61 5.34 5.90
CA ALA A 40 9.57 5.38 4.81
C ALA A 40 8.92 5.14 3.43
N ALA A 41 7.66 4.70 3.39
CA ALA A 41 6.91 4.59 2.13
C ALA A 41 6.76 5.98 1.50
N LYS A 42 6.96 6.05 0.19
CA LYS A 42 6.95 7.33 -0.52
C LYS A 42 5.60 8.03 -0.35
N PRO A 43 5.59 9.37 -0.19
CA PRO A 43 4.35 10.13 -0.24
C PRO A 43 3.59 9.85 -1.54
N VAL A 44 2.27 9.75 -1.43
CA VAL A 44 1.36 9.55 -2.57
C VAL A 44 1.38 10.76 -3.54
N HIS A 45 1.92 11.90 -3.11
CA HIS A 45 1.86 13.18 -3.82
C HIS A 45 3.01 13.45 -4.79
N HIS A 46 3.91 12.51 -5.05
CA HIS A 46 5.00 12.76 -5.99
C HIS A 46 4.52 12.70 -7.45
N THR A 47 4.96 13.69 -8.22
CA THR A 47 4.70 13.90 -9.65
C THR A 47 4.70 12.61 -10.45
N THR A 48 3.55 12.30 -11.03
CA THR A 48 3.31 11.12 -11.84
C THR A 48 3.38 11.52 -13.31
N GLN A 49 4.59 11.58 -13.85
CA GLN A 49 4.75 11.76 -15.29
C GLN A 49 4.18 10.53 -16.00
N GLY A 50 3.20 10.75 -16.88
CA GLY A 50 2.76 9.77 -17.88
C GLY A 50 1.91 8.59 -17.40
N ARG A 51 1.60 8.42 -16.11
CA ARG A 51 0.66 7.37 -15.66
C ARG A 51 -0.06 7.66 -14.34
N PHE A 52 -1.27 7.14 -14.16
CA PHE A 52 -1.94 7.07 -12.86
C PHE A 52 -1.40 5.91 -12.03
N TRP A 53 -1.07 6.15 -10.76
CA TRP A 53 -0.46 5.15 -9.89
C TRP A 53 -1.37 4.78 -8.73
N LEU A 54 -1.52 3.48 -8.50
CA LEU A 54 -1.95 2.91 -7.23
C LEU A 54 -0.71 2.61 -6.39
N PHE A 55 -0.65 3.22 -5.20
CA PHE A 55 0.40 3.02 -4.22
C PHE A 55 -0.10 2.02 -3.18
N VAL A 56 0.62 0.92 -2.99
CA VAL A 56 0.33 -0.07 -1.95
C VAL A 56 1.62 -0.38 -1.21
N ALA A 57 1.73 0.11 0.01
CA ALA A 57 2.83 -0.19 0.90
C ALA A 57 2.38 -1.09 2.04
N VAL A 58 3.20 -2.09 2.36
CA VAL A 58 3.03 -2.97 3.50
C VAL A 58 4.36 -3.08 4.25
N ALA A 59 4.31 -2.91 5.57
CA ALA A 59 5.48 -3.02 6.42
C ALA A 59 5.13 -3.68 7.76
N PRO A 60 6.10 -4.31 8.44
CA PRO A 60 5.89 -4.75 9.81
C PRO A 60 5.66 -3.56 10.74
N THR A 61 4.65 -3.64 11.60
CA THR A 61 4.34 -2.63 12.64
C THR A 61 5.44 -2.47 13.69
N ARG A 62 6.45 -3.33 13.70
CA ARG A 62 7.66 -3.14 14.50
C ARG A 62 8.83 -3.54 13.64
N ALA A 63 9.85 -2.68 13.60
CA ALA A 63 11.07 -2.95 12.86
C ALA A 63 11.58 -4.38 13.15
N PRO A 64 11.60 -5.28 12.15
CA PRO A 64 12.13 -6.61 12.33
C PRO A 64 13.65 -6.52 12.50
N LYS A 65 14.26 -7.61 13.00
CA LYS A 65 15.71 -7.75 12.86
C LYS A 65 16.01 -7.84 11.36
N GLN A 66 16.82 -6.90 10.87
CA GLN A 66 17.20 -6.82 9.46
C GLN A 66 17.84 -8.14 8.99
N LEU A 67 17.60 -8.48 7.73
CA LEU A 67 18.30 -9.56 7.06
C LEU A 67 19.81 -9.28 6.96
N GLN A 68 20.60 -10.34 6.85
CA GLN A 68 22.00 -10.18 6.45
C GLN A 68 22.04 -9.62 5.03
N ARG A 69 22.96 -8.70 4.76
CA ARG A 69 23.06 -8.02 3.45
C ARG A 69 23.23 -9.02 2.30
N GLY A 70 23.99 -10.11 2.52
CA GLY A 70 24.21 -11.15 1.51
C GLY A 70 22.95 -11.92 1.10
N ASP A 71 21.97 -12.07 2.00
CA ASP A 71 20.72 -12.81 1.71
C ASP A 71 19.64 -11.93 1.08
N PHE A 72 19.76 -10.61 1.24
CA PHE A 72 18.66 -9.68 0.98
C PHE A 72 18.27 -9.62 -0.50
N GLY A 73 19.23 -9.54 -1.42
CA GLY A 73 18.95 -9.45 -2.86
C GLY A 73 18.14 -10.66 -3.37
N SER A 74 18.51 -11.87 -2.95
CA SER A 74 17.82 -13.11 -3.33
C SER A 74 16.39 -13.16 -2.80
N TRP A 75 16.16 -12.74 -1.55
CA TRP A 75 14.81 -12.66 -0.98
C TRP A 75 13.97 -11.58 -1.65
N ALA A 76 14.55 -10.41 -1.93
CA ALA A 76 13.87 -9.32 -2.61
C ALA A 76 13.44 -9.74 -4.03
N LYS A 77 14.32 -10.40 -4.78
CA LYS A 77 14.00 -10.94 -6.12
C LYS A 77 12.89 -11.99 -6.07
N ARG A 78 12.94 -12.90 -5.09
CA ARG A 78 11.87 -13.90 -4.89
C ARG A 78 10.54 -13.23 -4.58
N LEU A 79 10.54 -12.16 -3.79
CA LEU A 79 9.33 -11.40 -3.50
C LEU A 79 8.81 -10.69 -4.75
N ALA A 80 9.70 -10.07 -5.53
CA ALA A 80 9.35 -9.42 -6.80
C ALA A 80 8.64 -10.39 -7.76
N SER A 81 9.13 -11.63 -7.90
CA SER A 81 8.47 -12.66 -8.73
C SER A 81 7.08 -13.10 -8.25
N LEU A 82 6.71 -12.82 -6.99
CA LEU A 82 5.37 -13.08 -6.47
C LEU A 82 4.44 -11.87 -6.64
N VAL A 83 4.99 -10.66 -6.64
CA VAL A 83 4.24 -9.41 -6.77
C VAL A 83 4.04 -9.06 -8.24
N LEU A 84 5.10 -9.01 -9.04
CA LEU A 84 5.08 -8.52 -10.41
C LEU A 84 4.77 -9.70 -11.36
N PRO A 85 3.65 -9.64 -12.11
CA PRO A 85 3.30 -10.72 -13.04
C PRO A 85 4.14 -10.73 -14.32
N GLU A 86 4.61 -9.57 -14.77
CA GLU A 86 5.40 -9.41 -15.99
C GLU A 86 6.91 -9.60 -15.74
N PRO A 87 7.71 -9.79 -16.81
CA PRO A 87 9.16 -9.66 -16.73
C PRO A 87 9.55 -8.31 -16.11
N PHE A 88 10.46 -8.37 -15.14
CA PHE A 88 10.95 -7.19 -14.43
C PHE A 88 12.48 -7.17 -14.39
N GLU A 89 13.02 -5.98 -14.23
CA GLU A 89 14.45 -5.71 -14.14
C GLU A 89 14.82 -5.20 -12.74
N LEU A 90 16.05 -5.46 -12.30
CA LEU A 90 16.59 -4.86 -11.08
C LEU A 90 17.24 -3.52 -11.46
N ASP A 91 16.53 -2.43 -11.18
CA ASP A 91 16.95 -1.05 -11.51
C ASP A 91 17.98 -0.49 -10.51
N TYR A 92 17.78 -0.79 -9.21
CA TYR A 92 18.62 -0.25 -8.16
C TYR A 92 18.84 -1.24 -7.02
N PHE A 93 20.06 -1.28 -6.48
CA PHE A 93 20.40 -2.07 -5.30
C PHE A 93 21.56 -1.45 -4.51
N ASP A 94 21.36 -1.20 -3.22
CA ASP A 94 22.39 -0.68 -2.30
C ASP A 94 22.61 -1.56 -1.04
N GLY A 95 21.95 -2.72 -0.99
CA GLY A 95 21.97 -3.63 0.15
C GLY A 95 20.96 -3.31 1.27
N ASP A 96 20.27 -2.17 1.21
CA ASP A 96 19.18 -1.78 2.10
C ASP A 96 17.84 -1.60 1.34
N LEU A 97 17.90 -1.34 0.03
CA LEU A 97 16.81 -1.25 -0.94
C LEU A 97 17.15 -2.09 -2.19
N ALA A 98 16.14 -2.79 -2.70
CA ALA A 98 16.13 -3.37 -4.03
C ALA A 98 14.91 -2.81 -4.78
N ARG A 99 15.13 -2.14 -5.91
CA ARG A 99 14.07 -1.63 -6.79
C ARG A 99 13.93 -2.48 -8.02
N PHE A 100 12.72 -2.94 -8.28
CA PHE A 100 12.35 -3.65 -9.48
C PHE A 100 11.44 -2.80 -10.35
N LEU A 101 11.67 -2.79 -11.65
CA LEU A 101 10.84 -2.10 -12.64
C LEU A 101 10.27 -3.10 -13.62
N VAL A 102 9.00 -2.93 -13.98
CA VAL A 102 8.43 -3.51 -15.19
C VAL A 102 8.45 -2.42 -16.25
N PRO A 103 9.21 -2.56 -17.34
CA PRO A 103 9.26 -1.55 -18.39
C PRO A 103 7.91 -1.47 -19.12
N ALA A 104 7.47 -0.26 -19.49
CA ALA A 104 6.31 -0.11 -20.37
C ALA A 104 6.69 -0.54 -21.81
N LEU A 105 5.81 -1.29 -22.47
CA LEU A 105 6.05 -1.83 -23.81
C LEU A 105 6.10 -0.73 -24.89
N ASP A 106 5.33 0.33 -24.69
CA ASP A 106 5.10 1.43 -25.62
C ASP A 106 6.01 2.64 -25.38
N THR A 107 6.43 2.87 -24.12
CA THR A 107 7.24 4.02 -23.74
C THR A 107 8.44 3.57 -22.87
N PRO A 108 9.61 3.28 -23.46
CA PRO A 108 10.75 2.70 -22.74
C PRO A 108 11.28 3.53 -21.57
N SER A 109 11.02 4.84 -21.55
CA SER A 109 11.39 5.74 -20.45
C SER A 109 10.43 5.70 -19.26
N LEU A 110 9.28 5.04 -19.39
CA LEU A 110 8.29 4.90 -18.34
C LEU A 110 8.26 3.47 -17.81
N ALA A 111 8.25 3.33 -16.49
CA ALA A 111 7.94 2.06 -15.87
C ALA A 111 6.43 1.86 -15.86
N MET A 112 5.97 0.65 -16.17
CA MET A 112 4.59 0.23 -15.97
C MET A 112 4.32 0.01 -14.48
N HIS A 113 5.23 -0.69 -13.80
CA HIS A 113 5.14 -0.99 -12.37
C HIS A 113 6.50 -0.78 -11.70
N ILE A 114 6.49 -0.36 -10.44
CA ILE A 114 7.71 -0.22 -9.63
C ILE A 114 7.50 -0.88 -8.28
N LEU A 115 8.43 -1.73 -7.88
CA LEU A 115 8.44 -2.36 -6.57
C LEU A 115 9.72 -2.01 -5.84
N ASP A 116 9.60 -1.28 -4.74
CA ASP A 116 10.68 -1.03 -3.80
C ASP A 116 10.58 -2.04 -2.64
N VAL A 117 11.59 -2.90 -2.48
CA VAL A 117 11.70 -3.83 -1.35
C VAL A 117 12.83 -3.35 -0.45
N HIS A 118 12.54 -3.14 0.83
CA HIS A 118 13.52 -2.67 1.81
C HIS A 118 13.92 -3.79 2.77
N ARG A 119 15.17 -3.73 3.24
CA ARG A 119 15.69 -4.65 4.26
C ARG A 119 15.01 -4.51 5.64
N SER A 120 14.28 -3.41 5.84
CA SER A 120 13.37 -3.20 6.98
C SER A 120 12.10 -4.04 6.90
N GLY A 121 11.83 -4.70 5.78
CA GLY A 121 10.58 -5.42 5.51
C GLY A 121 9.47 -4.55 4.93
N LEU A 122 9.73 -3.26 4.68
CA LEU A 122 8.83 -2.43 3.87
C LEU A 122 8.85 -2.93 2.43
N VAL A 123 7.67 -3.11 1.87
CA VAL A 123 7.42 -3.38 0.46
C VAL A 123 6.50 -2.28 -0.04
N ASP A 124 6.97 -1.47 -0.98
CA ASP A 124 6.28 -0.31 -1.54
C ASP A 124 6.06 -0.54 -3.04
N LEU A 125 4.83 -0.89 -3.40
CA LEU A 125 4.40 -1.14 -4.76
C LEU A 125 3.74 0.12 -5.34
N ARG A 126 4.23 0.53 -6.51
CA ARG A 126 3.60 1.51 -7.38
C ARG A 126 3.11 0.78 -8.61
N TRP A 127 1.80 0.61 -8.69
CA TRP A 127 1.13 -0.06 -9.79
C TRP A 127 0.56 0.98 -10.75
N GLY A 128 1.08 1.03 -11.97
CA GLY A 128 0.56 1.89 -13.01
C GLY A 128 -0.75 1.34 -13.56
N LEU A 129 -1.84 2.06 -13.30
CA LEU A 129 -3.20 1.67 -13.68
C LEU A 129 -3.45 1.88 -15.18
N ASP A 130 -4.33 1.06 -15.75
CA ASP A 130 -4.80 1.22 -17.12
C ASP A 130 -5.95 2.22 -17.16
N MET A 131 -5.58 3.49 -17.29
CA MET A 131 -6.48 4.64 -17.22
C MET A 131 -6.24 5.55 -18.42
N PRO A 132 -6.71 5.16 -19.63
CA PRO A 132 -6.58 6.00 -20.81
C PRO A 132 -7.27 7.34 -20.57
N VAL A 133 -6.61 8.41 -21.03
CA VAL A 133 -7.18 9.76 -21.01
C VAL A 133 -8.01 9.95 -22.27
N VAL A 134 -9.31 10.16 -22.10
CA VAL A 134 -10.26 10.45 -23.18
C VAL A 134 -10.92 11.79 -22.86
N ASP A 135 -10.88 12.72 -23.82
CA ASP A 135 -11.47 14.07 -23.67
C ASP A 135 -11.02 14.83 -22.42
N GLY A 136 -9.75 14.65 -22.01
CA GLY A 136 -9.17 15.34 -20.85
C GLY A 136 -9.60 14.79 -19.48
N ALA A 137 -10.18 13.59 -19.44
CA ALA A 137 -10.52 12.89 -18.21
C ALA A 137 -10.10 11.41 -18.30
N ALA A 138 -9.91 10.79 -17.13
CA ALA A 138 -9.71 9.35 -17.01
C ALA A 138 -10.72 8.74 -16.03
N GLU A 139 -10.98 7.45 -16.19
CA GLU A 139 -11.86 6.69 -15.29
C GLU A 139 -11.06 5.65 -14.51
N LEU A 140 -11.27 5.55 -13.20
CA LEU A 140 -10.56 4.64 -12.31
C LEU A 140 -11.19 3.23 -12.38
N PRO A 141 -10.49 2.21 -12.90
CA PRO A 141 -11.02 0.84 -12.95
C PRO A 141 -10.96 0.18 -11.56
N LEU A 142 -12.09 0.14 -10.85
CA LEU A 142 -12.12 -0.39 -9.49
C LEU A 142 -11.74 -1.88 -9.42
N ALA A 143 -12.09 -2.66 -10.45
CA ALA A 143 -11.70 -4.07 -10.55
C ALA A 143 -10.18 -4.25 -10.54
N GLU A 144 -9.44 -3.42 -11.28
CA GLU A 144 -7.98 -3.49 -11.31
C GLU A 144 -7.39 -3.15 -9.93
N VAL A 145 -7.90 -2.10 -9.28
CA VAL A 145 -7.47 -1.72 -7.92
C VAL A 145 -7.65 -2.89 -6.95
N MET A 146 -8.80 -3.58 -7.00
CA MET A 146 -9.04 -4.75 -6.14
C MET A 146 -8.08 -5.90 -6.43
N THR A 147 -7.83 -6.19 -7.69
CA THR A 147 -6.87 -7.24 -8.10
C THR A 147 -5.46 -6.98 -7.59
N VAL A 148 -5.00 -5.72 -7.63
CA VAL A 148 -3.69 -5.34 -7.08
C VAL A 148 -3.67 -5.45 -5.56
N LEU A 149 -4.72 -5.02 -4.86
CA LEU A 149 -4.80 -5.15 -3.40
C LEU A 149 -4.78 -6.62 -2.96
N HIS A 150 -5.55 -7.48 -3.63
CA HIS A 150 -5.56 -8.92 -3.38
C HIS A 150 -4.18 -9.54 -3.57
N ARG A 151 -3.49 -9.16 -4.66
CA ARG A 151 -2.13 -9.61 -4.96
C ARG A 151 -1.14 -9.26 -3.85
N VAL A 152 -1.12 -8.01 -3.38
CA VAL A 152 -0.21 -7.63 -2.27
C VAL A 152 -0.61 -8.31 -0.96
N LEU A 153 -1.91 -8.50 -0.70
CA LEU A 153 -2.42 -9.24 0.46
C LEU A 153 -1.96 -10.70 0.47
N ASP A 154 -2.02 -11.37 -0.67
CA ASP A 154 -1.58 -12.75 -0.78
C ASP A 154 -0.06 -12.85 -0.61
N VAL A 155 0.70 -11.92 -1.20
CA VAL A 155 2.15 -11.82 -1.01
C VAL A 155 2.50 -11.61 0.47
N ALA A 156 1.81 -10.72 1.17
CA ALA A 156 2.05 -10.46 2.60
C ALA A 156 1.83 -11.69 3.50
N ARG A 157 1.06 -12.68 3.01
CA ARG A 157 0.84 -13.97 3.68
C ARG A 157 1.91 -15.01 3.35
N GLN A 158 2.62 -14.87 2.23
CA GLN A 158 3.63 -15.82 1.78
C GLN A 158 4.84 -15.86 2.72
N ASP A 159 5.47 -17.04 2.76
CA ASP A 159 6.69 -17.22 3.55
C ASP A 159 7.85 -16.36 3.03
N ALA A 160 7.85 -15.98 1.75
CA ALA A 160 8.84 -15.05 1.18
C ALA A 160 8.79 -13.67 1.84
N PHE A 161 7.59 -13.09 2.00
CA PHE A 161 7.44 -11.83 2.73
C PHE A 161 7.81 -12.00 4.21
N ARG A 162 7.40 -13.12 4.83
CA ARG A 162 7.74 -13.42 6.22
C ARG A 162 9.24 -13.58 6.44
N ALA A 163 9.99 -14.03 5.44
CA ALA A 163 11.43 -14.23 5.50
C ALA A 163 12.20 -12.90 5.49
N LEU A 164 11.68 -11.84 4.85
CA LEU A 164 12.22 -10.48 4.97
C LEU A 164 12.29 -10.01 6.44
N CYS A 165 11.41 -10.56 7.27
CA CYS A 165 11.35 -10.27 8.69
C CYS A 165 11.95 -11.46 9.47
N LYS A 166 13.16 -11.36 10.03
CA LYS A 166 13.70 -12.47 10.85
C LYS A 166 12.72 -12.87 11.98
N LYS A 167 12.62 -14.18 12.26
CA LYS A 167 11.80 -14.73 13.36
C LYS A 167 12.26 -14.14 14.69
N ARG A 168 11.56 -13.11 15.17
CA ARG A 168 11.49 -12.83 16.61
C ARG A 168 10.63 -13.95 17.22
N TRP A 169 10.98 -14.41 18.42
CA TRP A 169 10.40 -15.58 19.11
C TRP A 169 8.85 -15.58 19.18
N ALA A 170 8.19 -14.42 18.99
CA ALA A 170 6.74 -14.28 18.93
C ALA A 170 6.19 -14.11 17.49
N GLY A 171 6.53 -15.03 16.57
CA GLY A 171 6.05 -15.00 15.18
C GLY A 171 4.52 -14.89 15.02
N SER A 172 3.76 -15.40 16.00
CA SER A 172 2.29 -15.31 16.08
C SER A 172 1.74 -13.91 16.40
N ARG A 173 2.60 -12.97 16.81
CA ARG A 173 2.23 -11.58 17.14
C ARG A 173 2.68 -10.58 16.09
N ARG A 174 3.13 -11.04 14.91
CA ARG A 174 3.46 -10.15 13.80
C ARG A 174 2.21 -9.37 13.41
N ARG A 175 2.40 -8.07 13.20
CA ARG A 175 1.38 -7.15 12.73
C ARG A 175 1.98 -6.32 11.61
N LEU A 176 1.13 -5.95 10.67
CA LEU A 176 1.48 -5.22 9.47
C LEU A 176 0.75 -3.88 9.49
N ASP A 177 1.44 -2.86 9.04
CA ASP A 177 0.86 -1.59 8.68
C ASP A 177 0.70 -1.56 7.17
N TRP A 178 -0.45 -1.07 6.71
CA TRP A 178 -0.76 -0.90 5.31
C TRP A 178 -0.96 0.58 5.02
N ARG A 179 -0.54 1.00 3.82
CA ARG A 179 -0.82 2.32 3.27
C ARG A 179 -1.22 2.14 1.81
N VAL A 180 -2.41 2.62 1.47
CA VAL A 180 -2.96 2.54 0.13
C VAL A 180 -3.30 3.94 -0.34
N GLY A 181 -2.85 4.31 -1.52
CA GLY A 181 -3.11 5.64 -2.08
C GLY A 181 -3.26 5.60 -3.58
N LEU A 182 -3.85 6.66 -4.15
CA LEU A 182 -4.01 6.82 -5.59
C LEU A 182 -3.46 8.17 -6.01
N ALA A 183 -2.79 8.21 -7.16
CA ALA A 183 -2.45 9.46 -7.81
C ALA A 183 -3.75 10.20 -8.17
N PRO A 184 -3.94 11.45 -7.75
CA PRO A 184 -5.18 12.19 -8.00
C PRO A 184 -5.23 12.78 -9.43
N HIS A 185 -4.09 12.83 -10.12
CA HIS A 185 -3.95 13.29 -11.49
C HIS A 185 -2.70 12.66 -12.11
N VAL A 186 -2.58 12.73 -13.44
CA VAL A 186 -1.34 12.49 -14.19
C VAL A 186 -0.85 13.83 -14.76
N SER A 187 0.46 14.02 -14.87
CA SER A 187 1.02 15.14 -15.62
C SER A 187 1.33 14.73 -17.05
N ASP A 188 0.81 15.50 -18.01
CA ASP A 188 1.10 15.39 -19.43
C ASP A 188 1.68 16.71 -19.98
N GLN A 189 1.85 16.81 -21.30
CA GLN A 189 2.36 18.03 -21.94
C GLN A 189 1.39 19.23 -21.83
N GLY A 190 0.08 18.96 -21.68
CA GLY A 190 -0.99 19.95 -21.61
C GLY A 190 -1.32 20.42 -20.19
N GLY A 191 -0.85 19.71 -19.15
CA GLY A 191 -1.03 20.07 -17.76
C GLY A 191 -1.27 18.86 -16.86
N GLN A 192 -2.18 19.01 -15.90
CA GLN A 192 -2.60 17.93 -15.01
C GLN A 192 -3.97 17.41 -15.44
N VAL A 193 -4.05 16.12 -15.71
CA VAL A 193 -5.29 15.43 -16.06
C VAL A 193 -5.77 14.63 -14.84
N PRO A 194 -6.91 14.99 -14.22
CA PRO A 194 -7.48 14.22 -13.14
C PRO A 194 -8.25 13.00 -13.68
N TRP A 195 -8.47 12.01 -12.82
CA TRP A 195 -9.56 11.07 -13.04
C TRP A 195 -10.84 11.61 -12.40
N SER A 196 -11.98 11.40 -13.05
CA SER A 196 -13.25 12.05 -12.68
C SER A 196 -14.36 11.07 -12.31
N LYS A 197 -14.17 9.77 -12.59
CA LYS A 197 -15.16 8.72 -12.37
C LYS A 197 -14.51 7.42 -11.93
N ILE A 198 -15.24 6.58 -11.19
CA ILE A 198 -14.86 5.21 -10.87
C ILE A 198 -15.72 4.25 -11.72
N VAL A 199 -15.07 3.30 -12.38
CA VAL A 199 -15.75 2.21 -13.10
C VAL A 199 -15.99 1.06 -12.12
N PHE A 200 -17.26 0.81 -11.79
CA PHE A 200 -17.66 -0.23 -10.87
C PHE A 200 -17.84 -1.56 -11.61
N PRO A 201 -17.34 -2.68 -11.06
CA PRO A 201 -17.54 -4.01 -11.63
C PRO A 201 -18.93 -4.61 -11.30
N GLY A 202 -19.74 -3.90 -10.51
CA GLY A 202 -21.07 -4.29 -10.10
C GLY A 202 -21.95 -3.05 -9.97
N ARG A 203 -22.71 -2.96 -8.88
CA ARG A 203 -23.59 -1.82 -8.63
C ARG A 203 -22.79 -0.54 -8.39
N GLU A 204 -23.13 0.51 -9.16
CA GLU A 204 -22.65 1.87 -8.91
C GLU A 204 -23.46 2.50 -7.77
N PRO A 205 -22.82 3.02 -6.70
CA PRO A 205 -23.51 3.71 -5.62
C PRO A 205 -23.98 5.11 -6.05
N GLU A 206 -24.91 5.69 -5.29
CA GLU A 206 -25.37 7.05 -5.53
C GLU A 206 -24.23 8.06 -5.41
N PHE A 207 -24.29 9.14 -6.20
CA PHE A 207 -23.21 10.10 -6.33
C PHE A 207 -23.69 11.55 -6.22
N ARG A 208 -23.02 12.36 -5.38
CA ARG A 208 -23.48 13.74 -5.07
C ARG A 208 -23.03 14.81 -6.07
N ALA A 209 -21.89 14.66 -6.76
CA ALA A 209 -21.35 15.76 -7.56
C ALA A 209 -20.34 15.30 -8.64
N ALA A 210 -20.67 15.52 -9.91
CA ALA A 210 -19.76 15.34 -11.05
C ALA A 210 -18.49 16.20 -10.96
N ASN A 211 -17.41 15.70 -11.58
CA ASN A 211 -16.17 16.41 -11.87
C ASN A 211 -15.41 16.95 -10.65
N ARG A 212 -15.30 16.15 -9.58
CA ARG A 212 -14.45 16.52 -8.45
C ARG A 212 -13.08 15.88 -8.56
N TRP A 213 -12.06 16.70 -8.33
CA TRP A 213 -10.72 16.24 -8.07
C TRP A 213 -10.74 15.45 -6.75
N THR A 214 -10.50 14.15 -6.82
CA THR A 214 -10.54 13.29 -5.63
C THR A 214 -9.17 13.34 -4.96
N PRO A 215 -9.01 14.03 -3.80
CA PRO A 215 -7.73 14.05 -3.13
C PRO A 215 -7.43 12.68 -2.55
N CYS A 216 -6.16 12.25 -2.60
CA CYS A 216 -5.73 11.15 -1.75
C CYS A 216 -5.35 11.69 -0.36
N PRO A 217 -5.88 11.13 0.74
CA PRO A 217 -5.41 11.47 2.08
C PRO A 217 -3.90 11.28 2.21
N PRO A 218 -3.17 12.14 2.96
CA PRO A 218 -1.73 12.02 3.11
C PRO A 218 -1.29 10.66 3.67
N GLU A 219 -2.05 10.09 4.61
CA GLU A 219 -1.79 8.79 5.22
C GLU A 219 -2.30 7.61 4.37
N GLY A 220 -2.96 7.88 3.24
CA GLY A 220 -3.66 6.90 2.42
C GLY A 220 -5.07 6.57 2.91
N TYR A 221 -5.80 5.81 2.10
CA TYR A 221 -7.18 5.40 2.37
C TYR A 221 -7.24 4.37 3.51
N GLY A 222 -8.15 4.58 4.45
CA GLY A 222 -8.42 3.66 5.56
C GLY A 222 -7.28 3.57 6.60
N ALA A 223 -6.32 4.50 6.59
CA ALA A 223 -5.06 4.42 7.34
C ALA A 223 -5.24 4.06 8.83
N GLU A 224 -6.24 4.62 9.51
CA GLU A 224 -6.49 4.35 10.93
C GLU A 224 -6.80 2.88 11.23
N ARG A 225 -7.56 2.22 10.33
CA ARG A 225 -7.94 0.80 10.47
C ARG A 225 -6.87 -0.16 9.94
N LEU A 226 -5.92 0.38 9.17
CA LEU A 226 -4.87 -0.36 8.49
C LEU A 226 -3.55 -0.42 9.26
N ARG A 227 -3.48 0.19 10.44
CA ARG A 227 -2.35 0.05 11.36
C ARG A 227 -2.47 -1.22 12.18
N SER A 228 -1.35 -1.92 12.38
CA SER A 228 -1.25 -3.04 13.33
C SER A 228 -2.17 -4.23 13.01
N VAL A 229 -2.40 -4.51 11.73
CA VAL A 229 -3.26 -5.59 11.23
C VAL A 229 -2.55 -6.94 11.32
N ARG A 230 -3.24 -8.01 11.74
CA ARG A 230 -2.62 -9.36 11.77
C ARG A 230 -2.46 -9.90 10.34
N PRO A 231 -1.34 -10.56 9.98
CA PRO A 231 -1.15 -11.11 8.63
C PRO A 231 -2.21 -12.13 8.19
N ASN A 232 -2.84 -12.82 9.14
CA ASN A 232 -3.84 -13.86 8.87
C ASN A 232 -5.29 -13.38 8.93
N VAL A 233 -5.54 -12.06 8.99
CA VAL A 233 -6.91 -11.55 8.82
C VAL A 233 -7.43 -11.90 7.44
N LYS A 234 -8.76 -11.99 7.31
CA LYS A 234 -9.42 -12.12 6.01
C LYS A 234 -9.10 -10.90 5.13
N PRO A 235 -8.99 -11.04 3.79
CA PRO A 235 -8.68 -9.91 2.89
C PRO A 235 -9.60 -8.70 3.10
N GLN A 236 -10.88 -8.96 3.36
CA GLN A 236 -11.92 -7.94 3.59
C GLN A 236 -11.54 -6.97 4.71
N ALA A 237 -10.85 -7.43 5.76
CA ALA A 237 -10.42 -6.56 6.87
C ALA A 237 -9.41 -5.48 6.46
N VAL A 238 -8.75 -5.64 5.31
CA VAL A 238 -7.83 -4.65 4.72
C VAL A 238 -8.50 -3.90 3.57
N ILE A 239 -9.23 -4.59 2.69
CA ILE A 239 -9.84 -3.97 1.50
C ILE A 239 -11.03 -3.09 1.86
N GLU A 240 -11.89 -3.52 2.78
CA GLU A 240 -13.11 -2.79 3.12
C GLU A 240 -12.83 -1.36 3.63
N PRO A 241 -11.89 -1.13 4.58
CA PRO A 241 -11.53 0.23 4.99
C PRO A 241 -11.05 1.12 3.84
N VAL A 242 -10.24 0.57 2.93
CA VAL A 242 -9.72 1.30 1.76
C VAL A 242 -10.86 1.71 0.86
N LEU A 243 -11.74 0.77 0.52
CA LEU A 243 -12.83 1.00 -0.42
C LEU A 243 -13.83 2.03 0.11
N ARG A 244 -14.23 1.88 1.38
CA ARG A 244 -15.17 2.84 2.01
C ARG A 244 -14.60 4.26 2.02
N ASP A 245 -13.33 4.41 2.39
CA ASP A 245 -12.69 5.71 2.46
C ASP A 245 -12.48 6.31 1.06
N LEU A 246 -12.04 5.52 0.07
CA LEU A 246 -11.94 5.92 -1.33
C LEU A 246 -13.28 6.44 -1.86
N LEU A 247 -14.36 5.67 -1.70
CA LEU A 247 -15.68 6.05 -2.19
C LEU A 247 -16.25 7.28 -1.48
N ALA A 248 -16.05 7.37 -0.16
CA ALA A 248 -16.46 8.54 0.60
C ALA A 248 -15.72 9.82 0.16
N VAL A 249 -14.40 9.73 -0.03
CA VAL A 249 -13.56 10.86 -0.49
C VAL A 249 -13.88 11.23 -1.94
N ALA A 250 -14.22 10.26 -2.78
CA ALA A 250 -14.71 10.49 -4.14
C ALA A 250 -16.13 11.10 -4.17
N GLY A 251 -16.88 11.08 -3.07
CA GLY A 251 -18.21 11.71 -2.97
C GLY A 251 -19.40 10.78 -3.25
N TYR A 252 -19.19 9.47 -3.21
CA TYR A 252 -20.25 8.46 -3.28
C TYR A 252 -20.97 8.29 -1.94
N LEU A 253 -22.24 7.92 -1.99
CA LEU A 253 -23.12 7.67 -0.84
C LEU A 253 -23.66 6.25 -0.86
N GLY A 254 -24.20 5.79 0.27
CA GLY A 254 -24.89 4.50 0.32
C GLY A 254 -24.00 3.33 -0.13
N VAL A 255 -22.70 3.40 0.20
CA VAL A 255 -21.67 2.54 -0.39
C VAL A 255 -21.71 1.08 0.09
N ASP A 256 -22.56 0.75 1.08
CA ASP A 256 -22.57 -0.56 1.75
C ASP A 256 -22.80 -1.72 0.77
N ASP A 257 -23.83 -1.62 -0.07
CA ASP A 257 -24.15 -2.67 -1.05
C ASP A 257 -23.07 -2.80 -2.11
N CYS A 258 -22.55 -1.67 -2.61
CA CYS A 258 -21.45 -1.65 -3.58
C CYS A 258 -20.18 -2.30 -2.99
N VAL A 259 -19.83 -1.95 -1.75
CA VAL A 259 -18.69 -2.55 -1.03
C VAL A 259 -18.90 -4.05 -0.86
N SER A 260 -20.10 -4.49 -0.49
CA SER A 260 -20.42 -5.91 -0.37
C SER A 260 -20.26 -6.65 -1.71
N ASP A 261 -20.80 -6.08 -2.80
CA ASP A 261 -20.70 -6.66 -4.15
C ASP A 261 -19.24 -6.79 -4.57
N VAL A 262 -18.45 -5.73 -4.41
CA VAL A 262 -17.03 -5.70 -4.78
C VAL A 262 -16.20 -6.70 -3.95
N LEU A 263 -16.48 -6.85 -2.65
CA LEU A 263 -15.78 -7.80 -1.77
C LEU A 263 -16.20 -9.27 -2.01
N ALA A 264 -17.37 -9.50 -2.61
CA ALA A 264 -17.86 -10.83 -2.97
C ALA A 264 -17.29 -11.33 -4.31
N MET A 265 -16.76 -10.43 -5.13
CA MET A 265 -16.14 -10.83 -6.39
C MET A 265 -14.88 -11.66 -6.17
N PRO A 266 -14.66 -12.72 -6.95
CA PRO A 266 -13.36 -13.35 -7.00
C PRO A 266 -12.32 -12.34 -7.54
N PRO A 267 -11.05 -12.41 -7.09
CA PRO A 267 -10.00 -11.64 -7.74
C PRO A 267 -9.98 -12.01 -9.22
N SER A 268 -10.12 -11.02 -10.10
CA SER A 268 -10.05 -11.26 -11.53
C SER A 268 -8.63 -11.70 -11.88
N ALA A 269 -8.50 -12.54 -12.92
CA ALA A 269 -7.21 -12.72 -13.54
C ALA A 269 -6.68 -11.32 -13.95
N PRO A 270 -5.39 -11.03 -13.77
CA PRO A 270 -4.84 -9.77 -14.26
C PRO A 270 -5.23 -9.64 -15.73
N PRO A 271 -5.67 -8.44 -16.19
CA PRO A 271 -5.93 -8.25 -17.61
C PRO A 271 -4.66 -8.70 -18.34
N ALA A 272 -4.79 -9.67 -19.24
CA ALA A 272 -3.70 -10.02 -20.13
C ALA A 272 -3.30 -8.71 -20.79
N ALA A 273 -2.08 -8.23 -20.55
CA ALA A 273 -1.58 -6.97 -21.08
C ALA A 273 -2.02 -6.93 -22.55
N ALA A 274 -2.99 -6.08 -22.85
CA ALA A 274 -3.52 -5.98 -24.20
C ALA A 274 -2.31 -5.54 -25.01
N LEU A 275 -1.75 -6.46 -25.80
CA LEU A 275 -0.71 -6.11 -26.75
C LEU A 275 -1.26 -4.90 -27.50
N PRO A 276 -0.58 -3.74 -27.48
CA PRO A 276 -1.10 -2.55 -28.12
C PRO A 276 -1.46 -2.98 -29.54
N GLY A 277 -2.76 -2.85 -29.86
CA GLY A 277 -3.30 -3.28 -31.13
C GLY A 277 -2.35 -2.76 -32.19
N SER A 278 -1.86 -3.66 -33.04
CA SER A 278 -1.09 -3.30 -34.22
C SER A 278 -1.92 -2.28 -34.97
N GLY A 279 -1.62 -0.99 -34.74
CA GLY A 279 -2.23 0.08 -35.47
C GLY A 279 -1.87 -0.20 -36.91
N ASP A 280 -2.83 -0.69 -37.68
CA ASP A 280 -2.71 -0.79 -39.12
C ASP A 280 -2.32 0.60 -39.59
N SER A 281 -1.04 0.71 -39.95
CA SER A 281 -0.49 1.85 -40.64
C SER A 281 -1.30 2.04 -41.91
N HIS A 282 -2.36 2.85 -41.83
CA HIS A 282 -3.05 3.37 -42.99
C HIS A 282 -2.05 4.24 -43.75
N SER A 283 -1.32 3.59 -44.64
CA SER A 283 -0.59 4.19 -45.73
C SER A 283 -1.62 4.77 -46.71
N GLU A 284 -2.12 5.97 -46.43
CA GLU A 284 -2.65 6.84 -47.47
C GLU A 284 -1.49 7.48 -48.23
N LEU A 285 -0.91 6.69 -49.13
CA LEU A 285 -0.26 7.22 -50.33
C LEU A 285 -1.34 7.43 -51.37
N GLY A 286 -1.73 8.67 -51.62
CA GLY A 286 -2.82 8.97 -52.55
C GLY A 286 -2.89 10.42 -53.05
N LYS A 287 -1.91 10.78 -53.89
CA LYS A 287 -1.91 11.85 -54.93
C LYS A 287 -1.92 13.32 -54.53
#